data_AF-K6GVD4-F1
#
_entry.id   AF-K6GVD4-F1
#
_cell.length_a   1.000
_cell.length_b   1.000
_cell.length_c   1.000
_cell.angle_alpha   90.00
_cell.angle_beta   90.00
_cell.angle_gamma   90.00
#
_symmetry.space_group_name_H-M   'P 1'
#
loop_
_entity.id
_entity.type
_entity.pdbx_description
1 polymer ?
#
loop_
_entity_poly.entity_id
_entity_poly.type
_entity_poly.pdbx_seq_one_letter_code
_entity_poly.pdbx_strand_id
1 'polypeptide(L)'
;MQKQTLEKVFEYASSPVHGTLSRKLRKGVKIQINEGKIFEAATLFLGDEFVRVTVKQGEETCNSYYSWDKICCVTTIGKVED
;
A
#
# COMPACT_ATOMS: atom_id res chain seq x y z
N MET A 1 12.99 0.53 -8.22
CA MET A 1 12.09 1.01 -9.31
C MET A 1 11.99 2.53 -9.24
N GLN A 2 11.51 3.23 -10.28
CA GLN A 2 11.30 4.69 -10.18
C GLN A 2 10.10 4.99 -9.27
N LYS A 3 10.22 5.98 -8.37
CA LYS A 3 9.17 6.38 -7.41
C LYS A 3 7.82 6.60 -8.09
N GLN A 4 7.80 7.39 -9.17
CA GLN A 4 6.56 7.72 -9.90
C GLN A 4 5.84 6.47 -10.42
N THR A 5 6.57 5.44 -10.84
CA THR A 5 5.99 4.15 -11.25
C THR A 5 5.36 3.43 -10.05
N LEU A 6 6.05 3.40 -8.91
CA LEU A 6 5.55 2.77 -7.69
C LEU A 6 4.30 3.49 -7.16
N GLU A 7 4.28 4.83 -7.18
CA GLU A 7 3.11 5.63 -6.82
C GLU A 7 1.89 5.20 -7.63
N LYS A 8 2.04 5.08 -8.96
CA LYS A 8 0.96 4.59 -9.82
C LYS A 8 0.49 3.21 -9.41
N VAL A 9 1.39 2.27 -9.14
CA VAL A 9 1.03 0.91 -8.67
C VAL A 9 0.19 0.97 -7.38
N PHE A 10 0.62 1.75 -6.39
CA PHE A 10 -0.13 1.92 -5.15
C PHE A 10 -1.46 2.64 -5.36
N GLU A 11 -1.53 3.61 -6.27
CA GLU A 11 -2.76 4.29 -6.66
C GLU A 11 -3.77 3.34 -7.32
N TYR A 12 -3.33 2.41 -8.18
CA TYR A 12 -4.20 1.39 -8.78
C TYR A 12 -4.76 0.43 -7.72
N ALA A 13 -3.95 0.02 -6.75
CA ALA A 13 -4.36 -0.89 -5.68
C ALA A 13 -5.27 -0.25 -4.61
N SER A 14 -5.41 1.08 -4.62
CA SER A 14 -6.09 1.84 -3.57
C SER A 14 -7.10 2.86 -4.10
N SER A 15 -7.86 3.45 -3.18
CA SER A 15 -8.76 4.57 -3.43
C SER A 15 -8.42 5.71 -2.46
N PRO A 16 -8.45 6.98 -2.90
CA PRO A 16 -8.19 8.12 -2.03
C PRO A 16 -9.24 8.21 -0.90
N VAL A 17 -8.82 8.65 0.29
CA VAL A 17 -9.72 8.93 1.41
C VAL A 17 -9.94 10.44 1.47
N HIS A 18 -11.18 10.88 1.26
CA HIS A 18 -11.53 12.29 1.15
C HIS A 18 -11.04 13.09 2.37
N GLY A 19 -10.40 14.25 2.11
CA GLY A 19 -9.92 15.15 3.15
C GLY A 19 -8.62 14.70 3.83
N THR A 20 -7.95 13.68 3.31
CA THR A 20 -6.68 13.17 3.85
C THR A 20 -5.65 12.95 2.74
N LEU A 21 -4.38 12.80 3.12
CA LEU A 21 -3.30 12.35 2.23
C LEU A 21 -3.22 10.81 2.13
N SER A 22 -4.18 10.11 2.71
CA SER A 22 -4.20 8.66 2.80
C SER A 22 -5.09 8.04 1.72
N ARG A 23 -4.81 6.78 1.42
CA ARG A 23 -5.55 5.95 0.48
C ARG A 23 -5.87 4.63 1.15
N LYS A 24 -7.05 4.05 0.92
CA LYS A 24 -7.40 2.72 1.45
C LYS A 24 -7.28 1.70 0.33
N LEU A 25 -6.73 0.52 0.61
CA LEU A 25 -6.74 -0.57 -0.37
C LEU A 25 -8.17 -0.83 -0.85
N ARG A 26 -8.32 -1.08 -2.15
CA ARG A 26 -9.61 -1.45 -2.74
C ARG A 26 -10.10 -2.77 -2.11
N LYS A 27 -11.42 -2.94 -2.04
CA LYS A 27 -12.02 -4.14 -1.44
C LYS A 27 -11.51 -5.39 -2.16
N GLY A 28 -10.97 -6.34 -1.40
CA GLY A 28 -10.44 -7.60 -1.93
C GLY A 28 -9.03 -7.51 -2.53
N VAL A 29 -8.43 -6.31 -2.57
CA VAL A 29 -7.04 -6.13 -3.00
C VAL A 29 -6.10 -6.21 -1.80
N LYS A 30 -5.00 -6.93 -1.97
CA LYS A 30 -3.87 -7.05 -1.04
C LYS A 30 -2.61 -6.54 -1.72
N ILE A 31 -1.65 -6.10 -0.91
CA ILE A 31 -0.32 -5.71 -1.41
C ILE A 31 0.78 -6.44 -0.66
N GLN A 32 1.91 -6.65 -1.33
CA GLN A 32 3.14 -7.15 -0.76
C GLN A 32 4.28 -6.26 -1.29
N ILE A 33 5.20 -5.85 -0.41
CA ILE A 33 6.36 -5.04 -0.77
C ILE A 33 7.61 -5.87 -0.50
N ASN A 34 8.52 -5.91 -1.47
CA ASN A 34 9.80 -6.65 -1.40
C ASN A 34 9.63 -8.11 -0.95
N GLU A 35 8.61 -8.80 -1.47
CA GLU A 35 8.29 -10.20 -1.12
C GLU A 35 8.09 -10.46 0.39
N GLY A 36 7.85 -9.40 1.18
CA GLY A 36 7.67 -9.46 2.62
C GLY A 36 6.24 -9.83 3.03
N LYS A 37 5.75 -9.20 4.11
CA LYS A 37 4.38 -9.42 4.61
C LYS A 37 3.33 -9.02 3.57
N ILE A 38 2.28 -9.85 3.46
CA ILE A 38 1.07 -9.49 2.72
C ILE A 38 0.18 -8.62 3.62
N PHE A 39 -0.23 -7.47 3.09
CA PHE A 39 -1.09 -6.52 3.77
C PHE A 39 -2.50 -6.55 3.15
N GLU A 40 -3.50 -6.71 4.02
CA GLU A 40 -4.91 -6.72 3.67
C GLU A 40 -5.63 -5.59 4.41
N ALA A 41 -6.69 -5.03 3.80
CA ALA A 41 -7.49 -3.96 4.39
C ALA A 41 -6.67 -2.76 4.92
N ALA A 42 -5.49 -2.52 4.33
CA ALA A 42 -4.56 -1.50 4.77
C ALA A 42 -4.94 -0.10 4.30
N THR A 43 -4.47 0.89 5.05
CA THR A 43 -4.40 2.29 4.62
C THR A 43 -2.97 2.63 4.24
N LEU A 44 -2.79 3.29 3.11
CA LEU A 44 -1.52 3.74 2.58
C LEU A 44 -1.39 5.26 2.76
N PHE A 45 -0.19 5.70 3.04
CA PHE A 45 0.23 7.09 2.86
C PHE A 45 1.42 7.09 1.91
N LEU A 46 1.28 7.81 0.79
CA LEU A 46 2.34 7.96 -0.21
C LEU A 46 3.01 9.31 0.06
N GLY A 47 4.04 9.29 0.90
CA GLY A 47 4.82 10.48 1.24
C GLY A 47 5.89 10.76 0.20
N ASP A 48 6.60 11.88 0.36
CA ASP A 48 7.64 12.25 -0.59
C ASP A 48 8.84 11.29 -0.53
N GLU A 49 9.24 10.87 0.67
CA GLU A 49 10.42 10.01 0.89
C GLU A 49 10.08 8.53 1.11
N PHE A 50 8.86 8.23 1.59
CA PHE A 50 8.47 6.88 1.96
C PHE A 50 7.00 6.57 1.70
N VAL A 51 6.70 5.27 1.64
CA VAL A 51 5.36 4.71 1.78
C VAL A 51 5.17 4.23 3.21
N ARG A 52 4.04 4.60 3.83
CA ARG A 52 3.59 3.96 5.06
C ARG A 52 2.39 3.08 4.78
N VAL A 53 2.45 1.84 5.25
CA VAL A 53 1.35 0.89 5.26
C VAL A 53 0.84 0.76 6.69
N THR A 54 -0.43 1.07 6.90
CA THR A 54 -1.09 1.03 8.20
C THR A 54 -2.13 -0.08 8.20
N VAL A 55 -2.04 -1.01 9.16
CA VAL A 55 -3.02 -2.10 9.36
C VAL A 55 -3.52 -2.08 10.80
N LYS A 56 -4.84 -2.13 10.97
CA LYS A 56 -5.47 -2.30 12.28
C LYS A 56 -5.37 -3.77 12.71
N GLN A 57 -4.89 -4.01 13.92
CA GLN A 57 -4.74 -5.34 14.52
C GLN A 57 -5.41 -5.32 15.90
N GLY A 58 -6.68 -5.74 15.96
CA GLY A 58 -7.47 -5.59 17.18
C GLY A 58 -7.65 -4.12 17.56
N GLU A 59 -7.18 -3.74 18.75
CA GLU A 59 -7.18 -2.36 19.25
C GLU A 59 -5.92 -1.57 18.84
N GLU A 60 -4.92 -2.24 18.28
CA GLU A 60 -3.66 -1.63 17.89
C GLU A 60 -3.65 -1.20 16.43
N THR A 61 -2.77 -0.25 16.12
CA THR A 61 -2.47 0.13 14.74
C THR A 61 -1.00 -0.13 14.46
N CYS A 62 -0.72 -1.02 13.51
CA CYS A 62 0.63 -1.35 13.09
C CYS A 62 1.00 -0.54 11.84
N ASN A 63 2.15 0.14 11.87
CA ASN A 63 2.66 0.94 10.77
C ASN A 63 3.98 0.35 10.27
N SER A 64 4.06 0.06 8.97
CA SER A 64 5.28 -0.34 8.28
C SER A 64 5.71 0.76 7.33
N TYR A 65 7.00 1.10 7.32
CA TYR A 65 7.56 2.19 6.52
C TYR A 65 8.55 1.64 5.50
N TYR A 66 8.46 2.12 4.27
CA TYR A 66 9.31 1.71 3.16
C TYR A 66 9.83 2.95 2.45
N SER A 67 11.15 3.15 2.47
CA SER A 67 11.78 4.19 1.65
C SER A 67 11.63 3.85 0.17
N TRP A 68 11.30 4.83 -0.67
CA TRP A 68 11.06 4.60 -2.10
C TRP A 68 12.26 3.95 -2.81
N ASP A 69 13.48 4.34 -2.44
CA ASP A 69 14.73 3.84 -3.03
C ASP A 69 15.02 2.38 -2.66
N LYS A 70 14.38 1.84 -1.61
CA LYS A 70 14.53 0.45 -1.16
C LYS A 70 13.42 -0.47 -1.66
N ILE A 71 12.41 0.05 -2.36
CA ILE A 71 11.37 -0.78 -2.94
C ILE A 71 11.88 -1.37 -4.27
N CYS A 72 12.20 -2.66 -4.22
CA CYS A 72 12.64 -3.46 -5.34
C CYS A 72 11.45 -4.03 -6.13
N CYS A 73 10.39 -4.45 -5.43
CA CYS A 73 9.18 -4.97 -6.06
C CYS A 73 7.91 -4.69 -5.23
N VAL A 74 6.76 -4.65 -5.92
CA VAL A 74 5.43 -4.58 -5.32
C VAL A 74 4.53 -5.57 -6.03
N THR A 75 3.88 -6.45 -5.27
CA THR A 75 2.89 -7.41 -5.79
C THR A 75 1.51 -6.98 -5.33
N THR A 76 0.57 -6.84 -6.26
CA THR A 76 -0.85 -6.66 -5.96
C THR A 76 -1.58 -7.98 -6.16
N ILE A 77 -2.39 -8.39 -5.19
CA ILE A 77 -3.15 -9.64 -5.24
C ILE A 77 -4.63 -9.28 -5.16
N GLY A 78 -5.40 -9.69 -6.16
CA GLY A 78 -6.85 -9.50 -6.22
C GLY A 78 -7.54 -10.80 -6.60
N LYS A 79 -8.86 -10.84 -6.53
CA LYS A 79 -9.62 -11.92 -7.16
C LYS A 79 -9.48 -11.80 -8.68
N VAL A 80 -9.37 -12.94 -9.35
CA VAL A 80 -9.64 -13.03 -10.78
C VAL A 80 -11.12 -12.72 -10.94
N GLU A 81 -11.46 -11.73 -11.76
CA GLU A 81 -12.85 -11.52 -12.17
C GLU A 81 -13.20 -12.65 -13.15
N ASP A 82 -14.33 -13.33 -12.92
CA ASP A 82 -14.84 -14.38 -13.81
C ASP A 82 -15.21 -13.84 -15.20
#